data_AF-A0AAW5ZX48-F1
#
_entry.id   AF-A0AAW5ZX48-F1
#
_cell.length_a   1.000
_cell.length_b   1.000
_cell.length_c   1.000
_cell.angle_alpha   90.00
_cell.angle_beta   90.00
_cell.angle_gamma   90.00
#
_symmetry.space_group_name_H-M   'P 1'
#
loop_
_entity.id
_entity.type
_entity.pdbx_description
1 polymer ?
#
loop_
_entity_poly.entity_id
_entity_poly.type
_entity_poly.pdbx_seq_one_letter_code
_entity_poly.pdbx_strand_id
1 'polypeptide(L)'
;MTNRWDETWHRLREWTNGQAPSERLAAQILISEGFSDIDPSHPLGGKDGGRDGACTRDGKPWIMAVYFPRGQQAIKHFRKKLKGDLAKVPPGQAVGVAFVTNQELTLSERQRFIEETRPLRKR
;
A
#
# COMPACT_ATOMS: atom_id res chain seq x y z
N MET A 1 15.01 -20.39 24.90
CA MET A 1 14.24 -19.62 23.90
C MET A 1 14.10 -20.49 22.67
N THR A 2 12.87 -20.94 22.37
CA THR A 2 12.57 -21.63 21.11
C THR A 2 12.70 -20.62 19.97
N ASN A 3 13.62 -20.88 19.04
CA ASN A 3 13.86 -19.99 17.91
C ASN A 3 12.68 -20.12 16.93
N ARG A 4 11.75 -19.18 16.97
CA ARG A 4 10.55 -19.18 16.14
C ARG A 4 10.90 -18.56 14.79
N TRP A 5 11.37 -19.39 13.86
CA TRP A 5 11.84 -18.97 12.53
C TRP A 5 10.78 -18.23 11.70
N ASP A 6 9.49 -18.47 11.97
CA ASP A 6 8.35 -17.83 11.30
C ASP A 6 7.90 -16.53 11.98
N GLU A 7 8.59 -16.03 13.01
CA GLU A 7 8.08 -14.92 13.82
C GLU A 7 7.84 -13.63 13.01
N THR A 8 8.76 -13.25 12.13
CA THR A 8 8.60 -12.06 11.28
C THR A 8 7.41 -12.23 10.33
N TRP A 9 7.31 -13.39 9.68
CA TRP A 9 6.18 -13.72 8.81
C TRP A 9 4.85 -13.62 9.58
N HIS A 10 4.80 -14.25 10.75
CA HIS A 10 3.60 -14.26 11.59
C HIS A 10 3.23 -12.84 12.07
N ARG A 11 4.19 -12.01 12.49
CA ARG A 11 3.93 -10.62 12.93
C ARG A 11 3.45 -9.73 11.79
N LEU A 12 3.98 -9.93 10.59
CA LEU A 12 3.48 -9.24 9.40
C LEU A 12 2.06 -9.71 9.07
N ARG A 13 1.82 -11.02 9.11
CA ARG A 13 0.53 -11.62 8.79
C ARG A 13 -0.56 -11.22 9.77
N GLU A 14 -0.31 -11.40 11.05
CA GLU A 14 -1.22 -11.10 12.15
C GLU A 14 -1.02 -9.68 12.68
N TRP A 15 -1.02 -8.69 11.77
CA TRP A 15 -0.68 -7.32 12.11
C TRP A 15 -1.56 -6.75 13.23
N THR A 16 -0.98 -6.51 14.40
CA THR A 16 -1.66 -5.99 15.60
C THR A 16 -1.27 -4.56 15.94
N ASN A 17 -0.31 -3.97 15.22
CA ASN A 17 0.32 -2.69 15.58
C ASN A 17 -0.49 -1.46 15.12
N GLY A 18 -1.63 -1.66 14.45
CA GLY A 18 -2.48 -0.57 13.97
C GLY A 18 -1.92 0.17 12.75
N GLN A 19 -2.58 1.27 12.38
CA GLN A 19 -2.36 1.97 11.12
C GLN A 19 -1.05 2.76 11.08
N ALA A 20 -0.75 3.58 12.09
CA ALA A 20 0.45 4.43 12.07
C ALA A 20 1.76 3.63 11.93
N PRO A 21 1.98 2.52 12.65
CA PRO A 21 3.15 1.67 12.41
C PRO A 21 3.18 1.03 11.02
N SER A 22 2.02 0.73 10.42
CA SER A 22 1.97 0.16 9.07
C SER A 22 2.37 1.20 8.01
N GLU A 23 1.96 2.46 8.19
CA GLU A 23 2.38 3.55 7.31
C GLU A 23 3.88 3.81 7.41
N ARG A 24 4.44 3.81 8.63
CA ARG A 24 5.90 3.95 8.81
C ARG A 24 6.67 2.81 8.16
N LEU A 25 6.24 1.56 8.35
CA LEU A 25 6.87 0.41 7.72
C LEU A 25 6.78 0.50 6.19
N ALA A 26 5.61 0.85 5.66
CA ALA A 26 5.42 1.03 4.23
C ALA A 26 6.30 2.16 3.67
N ALA A 27 6.45 3.27 4.39
CA ALA A 27 7.37 4.34 4.01
C ALA A 27 8.82 3.84 3.92
N GLN A 28 9.30 3.06 4.89
CA GLN A 28 10.64 2.48 4.85
C GLN A 28 10.85 1.55 3.65
N ILE A 29 9.85 0.71 3.33
CA ILE A 29 9.88 -0.15 2.15
C ILE A 29 9.96 0.70 0.88
N LEU A 30 9.11 1.73 0.76
CA LEU A 30 9.10 2.60 -0.42
C LEU A 30 10.43 3.36 -0.59
N ILE A 31 11.03 3.85 0.49
CA ILE A 31 12.38 4.45 0.45
C ILE A 31 13.39 3.44 -0.11
N SER A 32 13.38 2.19 0.38
CA SER A 32 14.27 1.14 -0.12
C SER A 32 14.05 0.79 -1.59
N GLU A 33 12.82 0.96 -2.09
CA GLU A 33 12.44 0.76 -3.49
C GLU A 33 12.71 1.99 -4.39
N GLY A 34 13.35 3.02 -3.85
CA GLY A 34 13.75 4.22 -4.59
C GLY A 34 12.69 5.32 -4.70
N PHE A 35 11.64 5.27 -3.88
CA PHE A 35 10.75 6.41 -3.70
C PHE A 35 11.40 7.47 -2.80
N SER A 36 11.13 8.74 -3.07
CA SER A 36 11.56 9.91 -2.30
C SER A 36 10.36 10.72 -1.83
N ASP A 37 10.63 11.76 -1.03
CA ASP A 37 9.64 12.78 -0.63
C ASP A 37 8.37 12.17 -0.04
N ILE A 38 8.54 11.13 0.80
CA ILE A 38 7.41 10.45 1.41
C ILE A 38 6.80 11.37 2.47
N ASP A 39 5.55 11.75 2.23
CA ASP A 39 4.72 12.58 3.10
C ASP A 39 3.49 11.78 3.55
N PRO A 40 3.55 11.08 4.70
CA PRO A 40 2.42 10.34 5.25
C PRO A 40 1.29 11.31 5.65
N SER A 41 0.05 10.95 5.35
CA SER A 41 -1.09 11.85 5.59
C SER A 41 -1.38 12.11 7.07
N HIS A 42 -0.87 11.32 8.02
CA HIS A 42 -1.10 11.53 9.45
C HIS A 42 0.11 11.30 10.38
N PRO A 43 0.32 12.17 11.39
CA PRO A 43 1.08 11.84 12.60
C PRO A 43 0.25 11.08 13.67
N LEU A 44 -1.08 11.29 13.76
CA LEU A 44 -1.98 10.86 14.85
C LEU A 44 -3.48 10.50 14.50
N GLY A 45 -3.80 10.07 13.28
CA GLY A 45 -5.15 9.60 12.87
C GLY A 45 -6.30 10.63 12.77
N GLY A 46 -6.72 10.94 11.54
CA GLY A 46 -7.86 11.78 11.21
C GLY A 46 -8.38 11.44 9.81
N LYS A 47 -9.62 11.83 9.52
CA LYS A 47 -10.34 11.41 8.30
C LYS A 47 -9.77 12.10 7.06
N ASP A 48 -8.71 11.55 6.51
CA ASP A 48 -8.18 12.04 5.24
C ASP A 48 -8.94 11.41 4.06
N GLY A 49 -9.06 12.18 2.99
CA GLY A 49 -9.86 11.93 1.78
C GLY A 49 -9.46 10.70 0.96
N GLY A 50 -9.00 9.63 1.61
CA GLY A 50 -8.74 8.30 1.05
C GLY A 50 -7.36 8.10 0.47
N ARG A 51 -6.35 8.77 1.03
CA ARG A 51 -4.93 8.56 0.70
C ARG A 51 -4.18 8.39 2.02
N ASP A 52 -3.18 7.51 2.03
CA ASP A 52 -2.37 7.24 3.23
C ASP A 52 -1.06 8.09 3.21
N GLY A 53 -0.66 8.60 2.04
CA GLY A 53 0.43 9.56 1.88
C GLY A 53 0.68 9.95 0.42
N ALA A 54 1.65 10.84 0.20
CA ALA A 54 2.21 11.15 -1.11
C ALA A 54 3.69 10.75 -1.15
N CYS A 55 4.20 10.48 -2.35
CA CYS A 55 5.62 10.19 -2.57
C CYS A 55 6.02 10.50 -4.02
N THR A 56 7.31 10.52 -4.28
CA THR A 56 7.88 10.75 -5.61
C THR A 56 8.68 9.52 -6.05
N ARG A 57 8.64 9.18 -7.35
CA ARG A 57 9.56 8.23 -7.96
C ARG A 57 9.90 8.68 -9.36
N ASP A 58 11.20 8.71 -9.68
CA ASP A 58 11.73 9.22 -10.96
C ASP A 58 11.20 10.63 -11.29
N GLY A 59 11.13 11.49 -10.28
CA GLY A 59 10.61 12.87 -10.40
C GLY A 59 9.11 12.98 -10.67
N LYS A 60 8.35 11.87 -10.60
CA LYS A 60 6.90 11.85 -10.83
C LYS A 60 6.14 11.68 -9.51
N PRO A 61 4.98 12.32 -9.34
CA PRO A 61 4.17 12.19 -8.14
C PRO A 61 3.40 10.85 -8.12
N TRP A 62 3.40 10.20 -6.95
CA TRP A 62 2.70 8.96 -6.65
C TRP A 62 1.89 9.12 -5.36
N ILE A 63 0.81 8.35 -5.24
CA ILE A 63 0.06 8.23 -3.99
C ILE A 63 0.50 6.97 -3.26
N MET A 64 0.74 7.09 -1.96
CA MET A 64 0.99 5.96 -1.08
C MET A 64 -0.34 5.43 -0.54
N ALA A 65 -0.53 4.11 -0.61
CA ALA A 65 -1.67 3.41 -0.04
C ALA A 65 -1.21 2.18 0.74
N VAL A 66 -1.69 2.02 1.96
CA VAL A 66 -1.23 1.04 2.95
C VAL A 66 -2.39 0.18 3.39
N TYR A 67 -2.18 -1.14 3.39
CA TYR A 67 -3.19 -2.09 3.83
C TYR A 67 -2.59 -3.25 4.61
N PHE A 68 -2.61 -3.15 5.94
CA PHE A 68 -2.06 -4.15 6.86
C PHE A 68 -3.15 -4.67 7.81
N PRO A 69 -4.17 -5.40 7.32
CA PRO A 69 -5.16 -6.01 8.20
C PRO A 69 -4.54 -7.15 9.01
N ARG A 70 -5.27 -7.58 10.05
CA ARG A 70 -4.95 -8.81 10.77
C ARG A 70 -5.35 -10.03 9.94
N GLY A 71 -4.43 -10.98 9.76
CA GLY A 71 -4.65 -12.25 9.06
C GLY A 71 -4.80 -12.12 7.54
N GLN A 72 -5.02 -13.26 6.85
CA GLN A 72 -5.37 -13.26 5.43
C GLN A 72 -6.79 -12.76 5.24
N GLN A 73 -6.91 -11.80 4.35
CA GLN A 73 -8.17 -11.29 3.86
C GLN A 73 -8.42 -11.86 2.47
N ALA A 74 -9.69 -12.08 2.13
CA ALA A 74 -10.02 -12.49 0.77
C ALA A 74 -9.63 -11.38 -0.23
N ILE A 75 -9.09 -11.77 -1.38
CA ILE A 75 -8.57 -10.86 -2.40
C ILE A 75 -9.54 -9.75 -2.82
N LYS A 76 -10.84 -10.05 -2.80
CA LYS A 76 -11.91 -9.09 -3.09
C LYS A 76 -11.86 -7.84 -2.20
N HIS A 77 -11.39 -7.95 -0.96
CA HIS A 77 -11.40 -6.84 0.00
C HIS A 77 -10.35 -5.79 -0.34
N PHE A 78 -9.09 -6.18 -0.52
CA PHE A 78 -8.05 -5.21 -0.86
C PHE A 78 -8.09 -4.77 -2.33
N ARG A 79 -8.65 -5.59 -3.24
CA ARG A 79 -9.02 -5.12 -4.60
C ARG A 79 -10.00 -3.97 -4.55
N LYS A 80 -11.03 -4.07 -3.70
CA LYS A 80 -12.01 -2.99 -3.50
C LYS A 80 -11.34 -1.74 -2.90
N LYS A 81 -10.45 -1.90 -1.91
CA LYS A 81 -9.68 -0.79 -1.34
C LYS A 81 -8.85 -0.10 -2.41
N LEU A 82 -8.00 -0.83 -3.14
CA LEU A 82 -7.12 -0.22 -4.13
C LEU A 82 -7.89 0.49 -5.25
N LYS A 83 -8.99 -0.11 -5.76
CA LYS A 83 -9.85 0.57 -6.74
C LYS A 83 -10.48 1.83 -6.18
N GLY A 84 -10.89 1.79 -4.91
CA GLY A 84 -11.41 2.96 -4.21
C GLY A 84 -10.36 4.05 -4.04
N ASP A 85 -9.12 3.69 -3.71
CA ASP A 85 -8.01 4.63 -3.52
C ASP A 85 -7.60 5.26 -4.87
N LEU A 86 -7.51 4.45 -5.93
CA LEU A 86 -7.27 4.93 -7.31
C LEU A 86 -8.36 5.89 -7.80
N ALA A 87 -9.64 5.60 -7.52
CA ALA A 87 -10.76 6.46 -7.92
C ALA A 87 -10.76 7.83 -7.23
N LYS A 88 -10.07 7.95 -6.09
CA LYS A 88 -9.94 9.21 -5.33
C LYS A 88 -8.73 10.04 -5.75
N VAL A 89 -7.91 9.56 -6.68
CA VAL A 89 -6.79 10.32 -7.24
C VAL A 89 -7.32 11.20 -8.40
N PRO A 90 -7.35 12.53 -8.25
CA PRO A 90 -7.73 13.43 -9.33
C PRO A 90 -6.82 13.25 -10.54
N PRO A 91 -7.36 13.37 -11.77
CA PRO A 91 -6.56 13.35 -12.98
C PRO A 91 -5.40 14.35 -12.91
N GLY A 92 -4.19 13.90 -13.25
CA GLY A 92 -2.99 14.75 -13.29
C GLY A 92 -2.30 14.99 -11.95
N GLN A 93 -2.86 14.56 -10.81
CA GLN A 93 -2.23 14.76 -9.50
C GLN A 93 -1.15 13.71 -9.18
N ALA A 94 -1.30 12.50 -9.68
CA ALA A 94 -0.31 11.44 -9.55
C ALA A 94 -0.31 10.55 -10.79
N VAL A 95 0.83 9.94 -11.07
CA VAL A 95 1.00 9.00 -12.20
C VAL A 95 0.61 7.57 -11.82
N GLY A 96 0.46 7.29 -10.52
CA GLY A 96 0.09 5.97 -10.02
C GLY A 96 -0.04 5.92 -8.49
N VAL A 97 -0.32 4.71 -8.00
CA VAL A 97 -0.41 4.38 -6.57
C VAL A 97 0.67 3.35 -6.22
N ALA A 98 1.44 3.64 -5.18
CA ALA A 98 2.34 2.72 -4.52
C ALA A 98 1.57 2.02 -3.39
N PHE A 99 1.10 0.79 -3.67
CA PHE A 99 0.29 0.02 -2.73
C PHE A 99 1.16 -0.98 -1.96
N VAL A 100 1.20 -0.85 -0.63
CA VAL A 100 1.97 -1.73 0.25
C VAL A 100 1.02 -2.53 1.15
N THR A 101 1.20 -3.84 1.20
CA THR A 101 0.30 -4.77 1.90
C THR A 101 1.06 -5.92 2.54
N ASN A 102 0.56 -6.41 3.68
CA ASN A 102 1.01 -7.66 4.33
C ASN A 102 0.26 -8.91 3.85
N GLN A 103 -0.60 -8.75 2.84
CA GLN A 103 -1.39 -9.84 2.28
C GLN A 103 -0.56 -10.65 1.31
N GLU A 104 -0.61 -11.97 1.46
CA GLU A 104 0.03 -12.88 0.52
C GLU A 104 -0.78 -12.90 -0.77
N LEU A 105 -0.05 -12.83 -1.89
CA LEU A 105 -0.60 -12.88 -3.23
C LEU A 105 0.07 -14.00 -3.99
N THR A 106 -0.72 -14.84 -4.63
CA THR A 106 -0.18 -15.72 -5.67
C THR A 106 0.30 -14.89 -6.86
N LEU A 107 1.17 -15.47 -7.70
CA LEU A 107 1.67 -14.81 -8.90
C LEU A 107 0.54 -14.38 -9.85
N SER A 108 -0.48 -15.24 -10.01
CA SER A 108 -1.63 -14.96 -10.86
C SER A 108 -2.51 -13.84 -10.30
N GLU A 109 -2.71 -13.80 -8.99
CA GLU A 109 -3.44 -12.73 -8.32
C GLU A 109 -2.70 -11.40 -8.46
N ARG A 110 -1.39 -11.38 -8.25
CA ARG A 110 -0.54 -10.19 -8.44
C ARG A 110 -0.63 -9.67 -9.87
N GLN A 111 -0.53 -10.56 -10.86
CA GLN A 111 -0.59 -10.19 -12.27
C GLN A 111 -1.95 -9.57 -12.62
N ARG A 112 -3.04 -10.22 -12.21
CA ARG A 112 -4.40 -9.71 -12.39
C ARG A 112 -4.59 -8.36 -11.71
N PHE A 113 -3.99 -8.17 -10.55
CA PHE A 113 -4.03 -6.93 -9.80
C PHE A 113 -3.37 -5.78 -10.55
N ILE A 114 -2.19 -6.02 -11.15
CA ILE A 114 -1.48 -5.05 -11.99
C ILE A 114 -2.30 -4.70 -13.24
N GLU A 115 -2.90 -5.68 -13.90
CA GLU A 115 -3.70 -5.47 -15.10
C GLU A 115 -4.95 -4.62 -14.84
N GLU A 116 -5.67 -4.91 -13.76
CA GLU A 116 -6.89 -4.17 -13.40
C GLU A 116 -6.66 -2.75 -12.90
N THR A 117 -5.43 -2.42 -12.55
CA THR A 117 -5.06 -1.11 -11.98
C THR A 117 -4.16 -0.28 -12.88
N ARG A 118 -3.74 -0.82 -14.03
CA ARG A 118 -3.16 0.00 -15.09
C ARG A 118 -4.20 1.02 -15.53
N PRO A 119 -3.86 2.33 -15.58
CA PRO A 119 -4.71 3.26 -16.30
C PRO A 119 -4.81 2.75 -17.74
N LEU A 120 -6.04 2.61 -18.26
CA LEU A 120 -6.25 2.48 -19.69
C LEU A 120 -5.58 3.72 -20.30
N ARG A 121 -4.42 3.54 -20.94
CA ARG A 121 -3.76 4.60 -21.72
C ARG A 121 -4.86 5.21 -22.58
N LYS A 122 -5.32 6.42 -22.25
CA LYS A 122 -6.09 7.20 -23.21
C LYS A 122 -5.12 7.43 -24.36
N ARG A 123 -5.44 6.77 -25.48
CA ARG A 123 -4.86 7.09 -26.79
C ARG A 123 -5.12 8.55 -27.10
#